data_AF-A0A536MR78-F1
#
_entry.id   AF-A0A536MR78-F1
#
_cell.length_a   1.000
_cell.length_b   1.000
_cell.length_c   1.000
_cell.angle_alpha   90.00
_cell.angle_beta   90.00
_cell.angle_gamma   90.00
#
_symmetry.space_group_name_H-M   'P 1'
#
loop_
_entity.id
_entity.type
_entity.pdbx_description
1 polymer ?
#
loop_
_entity_poly.entity_id
_entity_poly.type
_entity_poly.pdbx_seq_one_letter_code
_entity_poly.pdbx_strand_id
1 'polypeptide(L)'
;MLTAVRRFVPRLSGSFYVPALLWLLVVALLVVGGLAIYLPDWSHSRPDFRPTASDVVSVFPILAFATVGALIAWSQPRNRIGWFLIATAIAATFLTLPKLYAGLAINLGLKWLPAPEWVFWIGQFSWIVVVELFLVLLPLYYPDGRLPGPRWRLVIWSAALVALIAIISALDPVSAPTGVVNPMGIPALAGVTKFLFIPFTVIFLGTSLAAVLSLLVRYRRGDGQDRQRLKWL
;
A
#
# COMPACT_ATOMS: atom_id res chain seq x y z
N MET A 1 14.59 13.02 52.71
CA MET A 1 15.53 12.62 51.65
C MET A 1 15.40 11.11 51.48
N LEU A 2 14.75 10.65 50.40
CA LEU A 2 14.90 9.35 49.73
C LEU A 2 13.71 9.19 48.78
N THR A 3 13.88 9.84 47.64
CA THR A 3 12.95 9.93 46.52
C THR A 3 12.76 8.54 45.93
N ALA A 4 11.53 8.02 45.99
CA ALA A 4 11.14 6.79 45.32
C ALA A 4 11.20 7.01 43.80
N VAL A 5 12.34 6.69 43.19
CA VAL A 5 12.47 6.50 41.74
C VAL A 5 11.67 5.24 41.38
N ARG A 6 10.36 5.40 41.18
CA ARG A 6 9.56 4.40 40.48
C ARG A 6 10.12 4.30 39.05
N ARG A 7 10.96 3.30 38.82
CA ARG A 7 11.35 2.86 37.49
C ARG A 7 10.06 2.65 36.68
N PHE A 8 9.82 3.52 35.72
CA PHE A 8 8.93 3.24 34.60
C PHE A 8 9.60 2.13 33.80
N VAL A 9 9.41 0.88 34.22
CA VAL A 9 9.61 -0.26 33.34
C VAL A 9 8.29 -0.37 32.58
N PRO A 10 8.19 0.08 31.32
CA PRO A 10 6.99 -0.19 30.56
C PRO A 10 6.89 -1.71 30.48
N ARG A 11 5.83 -2.27 31.07
CA ARG A 11 5.46 -3.66 30.79
C ARG A 11 5.24 -3.71 29.28
N LEU A 12 6.20 -4.28 28.56
CA LEU A 12 6.09 -4.57 27.14
C LEU A 12 4.92 -5.55 27.00
N SER A 13 3.72 -5.00 26.81
CA SER A 13 2.56 -5.81 26.46
C SER A 13 2.82 -6.42 25.09
N GLY A 14 2.29 -7.62 24.81
CA GLY A 14 2.50 -8.33 23.53
C GLY A 14 2.18 -7.48 22.28
N SER A 15 1.47 -6.36 22.44
CA SER A 15 1.20 -5.37 21.40
C SER A 15 2.44 -4.63 20.87
N PHE A 16 3.58 -4.69 21.56
CA PHE A 16 4.82 -4.00 21.15
C PHE A 16 5.53 -4.67 19.97
N TYR A 17 5.54 -6.01 19.95
CA TYR A 17 6.38 -6.76 19.02
C TYR A 17 5.87 -6.71 17.59
N VAL A 18 4.54 -6.57 17.41
CA VAL A 18 3.93 -6.61 16.07
C VAL A 18 4.33 -5.39 15.23
N PRO A 19 4.17 -4.13 15.68
CA PRO A 19 4.61 -2.97 14.88
C PRO A 19 6.11 -2.98 14.59
N ALA A 20 6.93 -3.39 15.55
CA ALA A 20 8.38 -3.48 15.39
C ALA A 20 8.77 -4.55 14.35
N LEU A 21 8.15 -5.73 14.40
CA LEU A 21 8.39 -6.80 13.43
C LEU A 21 7.96 -6.39 12.02
N LEU A 22 6.81 -5.74 11.88
CA LEU A 22 6.35 -5.24 10.57
C LEU A 22 7.27 -4.14 10.03
N TRP A 23 7.78 -3.26 10.89
CA TRP A 23 8.77 -2.27 10.48
C TRP A 23 10.07 -2.93 10.01
N LEU A 24 10.59 -3.89 10.77
CA LEU A 24 11.79 -4.66 10.39
C LEU A 24 11.58 -5.41 9.08
N LEU A 25 10.38 -5.97 8.85
CA LEU A 25 10.01 -6.58 7.58
C LEU A 25 10.12 -5.57 6.43
N VAL A 26 9.57 -4.36 6.57
CA VAL A 26 9.68 -3.33 5.53
C VAL A 26 11.15 -2.96 5.29
N VAL A 27 11.95 -2.77 6.34
CA VAL A 27 13.39 -2.47 6.19
C VAL A 27 14.10 -3.61 5.45
N ALA A 28 13.84 -4.86 5.80
CA ALA A 28 14.42 -6.01 5.12
C ALA A 28 14.03 -6.06 3.64
N LEU A 29 12.75 -5.81 3.33
CA LEU A 29 12.24 -5.74 1.95
C LEU A 29 12.91 -4.60 1.15
N LEU A 30 13.11 -3.44 1.76
CA LEU A 30 13.82 -2.31 1.12
C LEU A 30 15.30 -2.64 0.87
N VAL A 31 15.97 -3.30 1.81
CA VAL A 31 17.36 -3.75 1.63
C VAL A 31 17.44 -4.77 0.50
N VAL A 32 16.57 -5.78 0.48
CA VAL A 32 16.50 -6.77 -0.60
C VAL A 32 16.23 -6.08 -1.94
N GLY A 33 15.33 -5.11 -1.99
CA GLY A 33 15.06 -4.30 -3.18
C GLY A 33 16.31 -3.54 -3.65
N GLY A 34 17.01 -2.86 -2.74
CA GLY A 34 18.27 -2.18 -3.05
C GLY A 34 19.33 -3.13 -3.60
N LEU A 35 19.50 -4.30 -2.99
CA LEU A 35 20.44 -5.32 -3.50
C LEU A 35 20.03 -5.81 -4.90
N ALA A 36 18.75 -6.06 -5.14
CA ALA A 36 18.24 -6.47 -6.45
C ALA A 36 18.38 -5.37 -7.53
N ILE A 37 18.38 -4.09 -7.14
CA ILE A 37 18.63 -2.97 -8.05
C ILE A 37 20.12 -2.88 -8.41
N TYR A 38 21.01 -2.96 -7.43
CA TYR A 38 22.42 -2.58 -7.61
C TYR A 38 23.40 -3.73 -7.86
N LEU A 39 23.10 -4.96 -7.43
CA LEU A 39 24.01 -6.10 -7.63
C LEU A 39 23.98 -6.68 -9.05
N PRO A 40 22.81 -6.88 -9.69
CA PRO A 40 22.76 -7.49 -11.02
C PRO A 40 23.08 -6.50 -12.14
N ASP A 41 23.60 -7.02 -13.26
CA ASP A 41 23.74 -6.23 -14.48
C ASP A 41 22.42 -6.22 -15.27
N TRP A 42 21.74 -5.07 -15.25
CA TRP A 42 20.45 -4.85 -15.93
C TRP A 42 20.59 -4.33 -17.36
N SER A 43 21.81 -4.15 -17.88
CA SER A 43 22.08 -3.52 -19.18
C SER A 43 21.37 -4.21 -20.36
N HIS A 44 21.22 -5.53 -20.29
CA HIS A 44 20.61 -6.37 -21.33
C HIS A 44 19.20 -6.86 -20.98
N SER A 45 18.66 -6.52 -19.79
CA SER A 45 17.33 -6.96 -19.36
C SER A 45 16.22 -6.28 -20.16
N ARG A 46 14.99 -6.82 -20.21
CA ARG A 46 13.87 -6.12 -20.87
C ARG A 46 13.49 -4.84 -20.09
N PRO A 47 13.04 -3.77 -20.75
CA PRO A 47 12.65 -2.52 -20.09
C PRO A 47 11.62 -2.71 -18.97
N ASP A 48 10.70 -3.65 -19.13
CA ASP A 48 9.64 -3.95 -18.16
C ASP A 48 10.16 -4.33 -16.77
N PHE A 49 11.35 -4.94 -16.70
CA PHE A 49 11.94 -5.42 -15.45
C PHE A 49 13.10 -4.54 -14.95
N ARG A 50 13.59 -3.61 -15.77
CA ARG A 50 14.74 -2.76 -15.39
C ARG A 50 14.37 -1.83 -14.24
N PRO A 51 15.23 -1.68 -13.23
CA PRO A 51 15.02 -0.70 -12.17
C PRO A 51 14.99 0.72 -12.74
N THR A 52 14.13 1.56 -12.19
CA THR A 52 13.99 2.97 -12.59
C THR A 52 14.42 3.91 -11.46
N ALA A 53 14.56 5.20 -11.77
CA ALA A 53 14.79 6.22 -10.74
C ALA A 53 13.66 6.27 -9.71
N SER A 54 12.41 6.01 -10.12
CA SER A 54 11.27 5.96 -9.19
C SER A 54 11.39 4.80 -8.20
N ASP A 55 11.91 3.65 -8.64
CA ASP A 55 12.15 2.49 -7.76
C ASP A 55 13.12 2.87 -6.62
N VAL A 56 14.18 3.62 -6.93
CA VAL A 56 15.17 4.09 -5.94
C VAL A 56 14.57 5.16 -5.01
N VAL A 57 13.88 6.15 -5.57
CA VAL A 57 13.32 7.27 -4.79
C VAL A 57 12.17 6.81 -3.88
N SER A 58 11.42 5.79 -4.27
CA SER A 58 10.29 5.26 -3.49
C SER A 58 10.67 4.74 -2.10
N VAL A 59 11.94 4.42 -1.86
CA VAL A 59 12.46 3.97 -0.56
C VAL A 59 12.15 5.00 0.54
N PHE A 60 12.25 6.30 0.24
CA PHE A 60 12.02 7.36 1.22
C PHE A 60 10.57 7.40 1.75
N PRO A 61 9.53 7.53 0.91
CA PRO A 61 8.15 7.52 1.40
C PRO A 61 7.75 6.18 2.04
N ILE A 62 8.25 5.05 1.52
CA ILE A 62 7.98 3.73 2.12
C ILE A 62 8.53 3.65 3.54
N LEU A 63 9.79 4.05 3.74
CA LEU A 63 10.42 4.05 5.06
C LEU A 63 9.75 5.07 5.99
N ALA A 64 9.36 6.24 5.48
CA ALA A 64 8.65 7.24 6.26
C ALA A 64 7.30 6.70 6.76
N PHE A 65 6.48 6.11 5.89
CA PHE A 65 5.21 5.51 6.28
C PHE A 65 5.38 4.34 7.24
N ALA A 66 6.35 3.45 7.01
CA ALA A 66 6.61 2.35 7.93
C ALA A 66 7.03 2.86 9.31
N THR A 67 7.93 3.85 9.36
CA THR A 67 8.47 4.38 10.62
C THR A 67 7.40 5.14 11.40
N VAL A 68 6.70 6.07 10.77
CA VAL A 68 5.61 6.83 11.42
C VAL A 68 4.48 5.88 11.82
N GLY A 69 4.11 4.94 10.94
CA GLY A 69 3.09 3.94 11.23
C GLY A 69 3.44 3.05 12.42
N ALA A 70 4.68 2.57 12.50
CA ALA A 70 5.18 1.76 13.62
C ALA A 70 5.20 2.54 14.93
N LEU A 71 5.66 3.80 14.92
CA LEU A 71 5.66 4.67 16.10
C LEU A 71 4.23 4.93 16.62
N ILE A 72 3.28 5.18 15.71
CA ILE A 72 1.87 5.39 16.08
C ILE A 72 1.25 4.09 16.60
N ALA A 73 1.44 2.96 15.91
CA ALA A 73 0.88 1.67 16.31
C ALA A 73 1.49 1.17 17.63
N TRP A 74 2.74 1.51 17.91
CA TRP A 74 3.38 1.26 19.21
C TRP A 74 2.75 2.14 20.30
N SER A 75 2.65 3.44 20.08
CA SER A 75 2.17 4.38 21.09
C SER A 75 0.66 4.25 21.36
N GLN A 76 -0.11 3.93 20.31
CA GLN A 76 -1.56 3.85 20.33
C GLN A 76 -2.04 2.63 19.52
N PRO A 77 -1.95 1.40 20.04
CA PRO A 77 -2.28 0.18 19.28
C PRO A 77 -3.73 0.10 18.78
N ARG A 78 -4.65 0.80 19.45
CA ARG A 78 -6.07 0.90 19.03
C ARG A 78 -6.30 1.90 17.90
N ASN A 79 -5.30 2.73 17.57
CA ASN A 79 -5.39 3.72 16.50
C ASN A 79 -5.11 3.06 15.14
N ARG A 80 -6.13 3.03 14.28
CA ARG A 80 -6.07 2.41 12.95
C ARG A 80 -5.10 3.10 12.00
N ILE A 81 -4.80 4.38 12.23
CA ILE A 81 -3.94 5.18 11.33
C ILE A 81 -2.53 4.58 11.27
N GLY A 82 -1.95 4.20 12.41
CA GLY A 82 -0.63 3.57 12.44
C GLY A 82 -0.58 2.30 11.63
N TRP A 83 -1.63 1.46 11.74
CA TRP A 83 -1.76 0.23 10.98
C TRP A 83 -1.96 0.47 9.48
N PHE A 84 -2.76 1.46 9.10
CA PHE A 84 -2.91 1.83 7.69
C PHE A 84 -1.59 2.30 7.09
N LEU A 85 -0.80 3.11 7.81
CA LEU A 85 0.50 3.55 7.32
C LEU A 85 1.50 2.40 7.13
N ILE A 86 1.59 1.47 8.07
CA ILE A 86 2.44 0.27 7.92
C ILE A 86 1.95 -0.59 6.75
N ALA A 87 0.64 -0.81 6.64
CA ALA A 87 0.05 -1.58 5.55
C ALA A 87 0.33 -0.94 4.19
N THR A 88 0.23 0.39 4.09
CA THR A 88 0.59 1.15 2.88
C THR A 88 2.07 0.96 2.55
N ALA A 89 2.97 1.02 3.53
CA ALA A 89 4.39 0.81 3.30
C ALA A 89 4.69 -0.59 2.77
N ILE A 90 4.09 -1.63 3.37
CA ILE A 90 4.24 -3.01 2.90
C ILE A 90 3.71 -3.15 1.47
N ALA A 91 2.48 -2.67 1.19
CA ALA A 91 1.90 -2.72 -0.14
C ALA A 91 2.75 -1.96 -1.18
N ALA A 92 3.36 -0.85 -0.78
CA ALA A 92 4.23 -0.06 -1.66
C ALA A 92 5.53 -0.80 -2.03
N THR A 93 6.05 -1.70 -1.18
CA THR A 93 7.20 -2.54 -1.58
C THR A 93 6.86 -3.47 -2.76
N PHE A 94 5.59 -3.86 -2.90
CA PHE A 94 5.12 -4.69 -4.01
C PHE A 94 4.99 -3.94 -5.34
N LEU A 95 5.17 -2.62 -5.36
CA LEU A 95 5.26 -1.85 -6.61
C LEU A 95 6.55 -2.14 -7.37
N THR A 96 7.61 -2.53 -6.65
CA THR A 96 8.96 -2.70 -7.23
C THR A 96 9.48 -4.13 -7.10
N LEU A 97 9.33 -4.77 -5.93
CA LEU A 97 9.93 -6.09 -5.67
C LEU A 97 9.47 -7.20 -6.63
N PRO A 98 8.17 -7.33 -6.96
CA PRO A 98 7.71 -8.36 -7.88
C PRO A 98 8.28 -8.22 -9.30
N LYS A 99 8.45 -6.98 -9.75
CA LYS A 99 9.10 -6.63 -11.01
C LYS A 99 10.56 -7.08 -11.03
N LEU A 100 11.33 -6.73 -9.99
CA LEU A 100 12.73 -7.13 -9.89
C LEU A 100 12.89 -8.65 -9.76
N TYR A 101 12.03 -9.29 -8.98
CA TYR A 101 11.98 -10.74 -8.82
C TYR A 101 11.78 -11.46 -10.16
N ALA A 102 10.80 -11.02 -10.95
CA ALA A 102 10.55 -11.58 -12.26
C ALA A 102 11.70 -11.33 -13.24
N GLY A 103 12.31 -10.15 -13.20
CA GLY A 103 13.52 -9.85 -13.98
C GLY A 103 14.70 -10.77 -13.65
N LEU A 104 14.94 -11.04 -12.37
CA LEU A 104 15.98 -11.97 -11.91
C LEU A 104 15.74 -13.39 -12.44
N ALA A 105 14.50 -13.88 -12.35
CA ALA A 105 14.17 -15.23 -12.78
C ALA A 105 14.14 -15.39 -14.32
N ILE A 106 13.47 -14.47 -15.01
CA ILE A 106 13.16 -14.57 -16.45
C ILE A 106 14.29 -14.05 -17.32
N ASN A 107 14.88 -12.90 -16.99
CA ASN A 107 15.94 -12.30 -17.81
C ASN A 107 17.34 -12.76 -17.41
N LEU A 108 17.63 -12.81 -16.11
CA LEU A 108 18.94 -13.21 -15.60
C LEU A 108 19.07 -14.73 -15.39
N GLY A 109 17.98 -15.48 -15.59
CA GLY A 109 17.99 -16.93 -15.63
C GLY A 109 18.18 -17.60 -14.27
N LEU A 110 17.83 -16.93 -13.17
CA LEU A 110 17.85 -17.53 -11.82
C LEU A 110 16.71 -18.56 -11.68
N LYS A 111 16.94 -19.78 -12.17
CA LYS A 111 15.95 -20.87 -12.24
C LYS A 111 15.43 -21.38 -10.88
N TRP A 112 16.10 -21.04 -9.78
CA TRP A 112 15.69 -21.44 -8.44
C TRP A 112 14.56 -20.57 -7.87
N LEU A 113 14.25 -19.44 -8.51
CA LEU A 113 13.14 -18.55 -8.12
C LEU A 113 11.81 -19.12 -8.64
N PRO A 114 10.89 -19.57 -7.76
CA PRO A 114 9.62 -20.15 -8.19
C PRO A 114 8.65 -19.09 -8.75
N ALA A 115 7.83 -19.52 -9.71
CA ALA A 115 6.63 -18.83 -10.17
C ALA A 115 6.79 -17.31 -10.46
N PRO A 116 7.79 -16.88 -11.24
CA PRO A 116 8.05 -15.45 -11.48
C PRO A 116 6.89 -14.73 -12.17
N GLU A 117 6.13 -15.40 -13.02
CA GLU A 117 4.96 -14.86 -13.69
C GLU A 117 3.85 -14.49 -12.69
N TRP A 118 3.64 -15.36 -11.68
CA TRP A 118 2.65 -15.14 -10.63
C TRP A 118 3.04 -14.00 -9.70
N VAL A 119 4.31 -13.98 -9.26
CA VAL A 119 4.83 -12.91 -8.41
C VAL A 119 4.66 -11.57 -9.14
N PHE A 120 5.10 -11.50 -10.39
CA PHE A 120 4.96 -10.30 -11.21
C PHE A 120 3.51 -9.84 -11.35
N TRP A 121 2.60 -10.78 -11.65
CA TRP A 121 1.18 -10.52 -11.82
C TRP A 121 0.55 -9.94 -10.54
N ILE A 122 0.84 -10.52 -9.36
CA ILE A 122 0.34 -10.00 -8.07
C ILE A 122 0.79 -8.55 -7.86
N GLY A 123 2.04 -8.22 -8.22
CA GLY A 123 2.60 -6.88 -8.06
C GLY A 123 1.78 -5.78 -8.74
N GLN A 124 1.06 -6.11 -9.83
CA GLN A 124 0.32 -5.15 -10.67
C GLN A 124 -0.91 -4.56 -9.99
N PHE A 125 -1.41 -5.18 -8.93
CA PHE A 125 -2.58 -4.72 -8.19
C PHE A 125 -2.20 -3.91 -6.94
N SER A 126 -0.91 -3.91 -6.59
CA SER A 126 -0.41 -3.30 -5.36
C SER A 126 -0.65 -1.79 -5.33
N TRP A 127 -0.64 -1.11 -6.48
CA TRP A 127 -0.93 0.32 -6.55
C TRP A 127 -2.36 0.65 -6.13
N ILE A 128 -3.34 -0.22 -6.42
CA ILE A 128 -4.72 -0.04 -5.97
C ILE A 128 -4.77 -0.13 -4.45
N VAL A 129 -4.09 -1.12 -3.87
CA VAL A 129 -4.01 -1.30 -2.42
C VAL A 129 -3.36 -0.09 -1.75
N VAL A 130 -2.24 0.41 -2.30
CA VAL A 130 -1.57 1.62 -1.81
C VAL A 130 -2.51 2.82 -1.84
N VAL A 131 -3.21 3.03 -2.96
CA VAL A 131 -4.14 4.16 -3.11
C VAL A 131 -5.34 4.02 -2.18
N GLU A 132 -5.95 2.85 -2.07
CA GLU A 132 -7.11 2.66 -1.20
C GLU A 132 -6.73 2.87 0.27
N LEU A 133 -5.60 2.32 0.72
CA LEU A 133 -5.13 2.53 2.09
C LEU A 133 -4.80 4.01 2.35
N PHE A 134 -4.07 4.67 1.43
CA PHE A 134 -3.52 6.00 1.66
C PHE A 134 -4.48 7.15 1.30
N LEU A 135 -5.18 7.09 0.17
CA LEU A 135 -6.07 8.17 -0.31
C LEU A 135 -7.53 7.97 0.06
N VAL A 136 -7.95 6.74 0.41
CA VAL A 136 -9.34 6.47 0.78
C VAL A 136 -9.48 6.23 2.27
N LEU A 137 -8.91 5.16 2.80
CA LEU A 137 -9.14 4.76 4.18
C LEU A 137 -8.49 5.74 5.16
N LEU A 138 -7.25 6.17 4.92
CA LEU A 138 -6.56 7.06 5.84
C LEU A 138 -7.30 8.40 6.03
N PRO A 139 -7.70 9.15 4.98
CA PRO A 139 -8.50 10.37 5.15
C PRO A 139 -9.86 10.11 5.81
N LEU A 140 -10.52 9.00 5.46
CA LEU A 140 -11.86 8.68 5.94
C LEU A 140 -11.88 8.39 7.45
N TYR A 141 -10.83 7.73 7.95
CA TYR A 141 -10.68 7.34 9.34
C TYR A 141 -9.86 8.35 10.18
N TYR A 142 -9.20 9.34 9.56
CA TYR A 142 -8.47 10.37 10.30
C TYR A 142 -9.40 11.32 11.06
N PRO A 143 -9.04 11.82 12.26
CA PRO A 143 -7.89 11.42 13.11
C PRO A 143 -8.19 10.30 14.11
N ASP A 144 -9.47 9.98 14.31
CA ASP A 144 -9.98 9.25 15.48
C ASP A 144 -10.26 7.76 15.21
N GLY A 145 -9.99 7.29 14.00
CA GLY A 145 -10.22 5.90 13.59
C GLY A 145 -11.69 5.54 13.38
N ARG A 146 -12.58 6.54 13.31
CA ARG A 146 -14.03 6.38 13.10
C ARG A 146 -14.45 7.02 11.78
N LEU A 147 -15.66 6.75 11.30
CA LEU A 147 -16.21 7.43 10.13
C LEU A 147 -16.93 8.72 10.54
N PRO A 148 -17.02 9.76 9.67
CA PRO A 148 -17.72 11.00 10.02
C PRO A 148 -19.25 10.85 10.15
N GLY A 149 -19.81 9.69 9.81
CA GLY A 149 -21.23 9.36 9.87
C GLY A 149 -21.60 8.11 9.05
N PRO A 150 -22.83 7.59 9.16
CA PRO A 150 -23.24 6.34 8.51
C PRO A 150 -23.20 6.41 6.98
N ARG A 151 -23.50 7.57 6.38
CA ARG A 151 -23.45 7.78 4.92
C ARG A 151 -22.07 7.58 4.30
N TRP A 152 -21.00 7.73 5.09
CA TRP A 152 -19.63 7.53 4.64
C TRP A 152 -19.28 6.05 4.43
N ARG A 153 -20.15 5.13 4.87
CA ARG A 153 -20.07 3.72 4.46
C ARG A 153 -20.23 3.55 2.95
N LEU A 154 -20.93 4.46 2.26
CA LEU A 154 -21.02 4.44 0.80
C LEU A 154 -19.64 4.59 0.13
N VAL A 155 -18.73 5.37 0.72
CA VAL A 155 -17.35 5.52 0.21
C VAL A 155 -16.54 4.23 0.41
N ILE A 156 -16.84 3.48 1.47
CA ILE A 156 -16.23 2.14 1.67
C ILE A 156 -16.78 1.15 0.65
N TRP A 157 -18.10 1.17 0.41
CA TRP A 157 -18.71 0.32 -0.61
C TRP A 157 -18.21 0.65 -2.01
N SER A 158 -18.00 1.94 -2.32
CA SER A 158 -17.44 2.33 -3.61
C SER A 158 -15.97 1.92 -3.74
N ALA A 159 -15.17 1.98 -2.68
CA ALA A 159 -13.82 1.42 -2.67
C ALA A 159 -13.84 -0.11 -2.89
N ALA A 160 -14.73 -0.84 -2.20
CA ALA A 160 -14.90 -2.27 -2.42
C ALA A 160 -15.31 -2.61 -3.86
N LEU A 161 -16.13 -1.75 -4.49
CA LEU A 161 -16.49 -1.89 -5.91
C LEU A 161 -15.30 -1.63 -6.84
N VAL A 162 -14.44 -0.65 -6.53
CA VAL A 162 -13.18 -0.41 -7.27
C VAL A 162 -12.30 -1.65 -7.23
N ALA A 163 -12.08 -2.21 -6.04
CA ALA A 163 -11.31 -3.44 -5.88
C ALA A 163 -11.94 -4.62 -6.66
N LEU A 164 -13.26 -4.77 -6.62
CA LEU A 164 -13.96 -5.81 -7.39
C LEU A 164 -13.77 -5.64 -8.91
N ILE A 165 -13.91 -4.41 -9.42
CA ILE A 165 -13.70 -4.11 -10.84
C ILE A 165 -12.25 -4.41 -11.25
N ALA A 166 -11.29 -4.09 -10.39
CA ALA A 166 -9.88 -4.41 -10.64
C ALA A 166 -9.64 -5.93 -10.68
N ILE A 167 -10.24 -6.69 -9.77
CA ILE A 167 -10.15 -8.17 -9.77
C ILE A 167 -10.76 -8.74 -11.06
N ILE A 168 -11.91 -8.24 -11.51
CA ILE A 168 -12.53 -8.70 -12.76
C ILE A 168 -11.62 -8.36 -13.96
N SER A 169 -11.03 -7.16 -13.96
CA SER A 169 -10.09 -6.74 -15.01
C SER A 169 -8.81 -7.58 -15.00
N ALA A 170 -8.37 -8.05 -13.83
CA ALA A 170 -7.22 -8.94 -13.66
C ALA A 170 -7.39 -10.30 -14.35
N LEU A 171 -8.63 -10.72 -14.61
CA LEU A 171 -8.96 -11.97 -15.28
C LEU A 171 -9.00 -11.83 -16.81
N ASP A 172 -8.88 -10.61 -17.34
CA ASP A 172 -8.72 -10.39 -18.78
C ASP A 172 -7.38 -10.99 -19.25
N PRO A 173 -7.35 -11.89 -20.25
CA PRO A 173 -6.09 -12.43 -20.79
C PRO A 173 -5.12 -11.35 -21.26
N VAL A 174 -5.65 -10.19 -21.68
CA VAL A 174 -4.86 -9.07 -22.22
C VAL A 174 -4.48 -8.05 -21.12
N SER A 175 -4.97 -8.20 -19.88
CA SER A 175 -4.51 -7.37 -18.76
C SER A 175 -3.14 -7.79 -18.22
N ALA A 176 -2.53 -8.82 -18.80
CA ALA A 176 -1.14 -9.16 -18.54
C ALA A 176 -0.23 -7.95 -18.77
N PRO A 177 0.71 -7.65 -17.88
CA PRO A 177 1.67 -6.58 -18.14
C PRO A 177 2.63 -7.01 -19.24
N THR A 178 3.22 -6.01 -19.88
CA THR A 178 4.28 -6.22 -20.87
C THR A 178 5.38 -7.11 -20.27
N GLY A 179 5.70 -8.21 -20.94
CA GLY A 179 6.81 -9.10 -20.58
C GLY A 179 6.44 -10.52 -20.14
N VAL A 180 5.21 -10.80 -19.71
CA VAL A 180 4.73 -12.15 -19.31
C VAL A 180 3.25 -12.37 -19.64
N VAL A 181 2.86 -13.65 -19.77
CA VAL A 181 1.46 -14.06 -19.98
C VAL A 181 0.68 -13.95 -18.67
N ASN A 182 -0.58 -13.49 -18.71
CA ASN A 182 -1.44 -13.45 -17.53
C ASN A 182 -1.76 -14.88 -17.06
N PRO A 183 -1.27 -15.32 -15.90
CA PRO A 183 -1.51 -16.68 -15.41
C PRO A 183 -2.97 -16.94 -15.02
N MET A 184 -3.75 -15.89 -14.77
CA MET A 184 -5.18 -15.93 -14.41
C MET A 184 -6.10 -15.48 -15.55
N GLY A 185 -5.57 -15.37 -16.78
CA GLY A 185 -6.34 -14.92 -17.94
C GLY A 185 -7.43 -15.92 -18.33
N ILE A 186 -8.69 -15.48 -18.35
CA ILE A 186 -9.84 -16.28 -18.78
C ILE A 186 -10.25 -15.84 -20.19
N PRO A 187 -10.15 -16.69 -21.22
CA PRO A 187 -10.45 -16.32 -22.61
C PRO A 187 -11.83 -15.67 -22.81
N ALA A 188 -12.83 -16.11 -22.06
CA ALA A 188 -14.19 -15.56 -22.11
C ALA A 188 -14.32 -14.10 -21.63
N LEU A 189 -13.34 -13.60 -20.88
CA LEU A 189 -13.29 -12.23 -20.36
C LEU A 189 -12.39 -11.30 -21.20
N ALA A 190 -11.95 -11.75 -22.37
CA ALA A 190 -11.10 -10.95 -23.25
C ALA A 190 -11.74 -9.59 -23.58
N GLY A 191 -11.02 -8.51 -23.27
CA GLY A 191 -11.46 -7.14 -23.52
C GLY A 191 -12.34 -6.53 -22.43
N VAL A 192 -12.68 -7.26 -21.36
CA VAL A 192 -13.49 -6.73 -20.24
C VAL A 192 -12.83 -5.48 -19.63
N THR A 193 -11.50 -5.42 -19.60
CA THR A 193 -10.76 -4.26 -19.08
C THR A 193 -11.11 -2.98 -19.83
N LYS A 194 -11.33 -3.05 -21.16
CA LYS A 194 -11.69 -1.87 -21.96
C LYS A 194 -13.07 -1.34 -21.61
N PHE A 195 -14.03 -2.24 -21.36
CA PHE A 195 -15.38 -1.87 -20.95
C PHE A 195 -15.42 -1.31 -19.52
N LEU A 196 -14.61 -1.86 -18.62
CA LEU A 196 -14.57 -1.47 -17.23
C LEU A 196 -13.67 -0.26 -16.95
N PHE A 197 -12.80 0.14 -17.88
CA PHE A 197 -11.84 1.22 -17.68
C PHE A 197 -12.48 2.57 -17.29
N ILE A 198 -13.51 3.01 -18.02
CA ILE A 198 -14.20 4.28 -17.72
C ILE A 198 -14.96 4.20 -16.39
N PRO A 199 -15.84 3.19 -16.15
CA PRO A 199 -16.48 3.02 -14.85
C PRO A 199 -15.51 2.97 -13.68
N PHE A 200 -14.43 2.18 -13.81
CA PHE A 200 -13.36 2.10 -12.82
C PHE A 200 -12.80 3.48 -12.51
N THR A 201 -12.39 4.23 -13.54
CA THR A 201 -11.75 5.54 -13.39
C THR A 201 -12.68 6.53 -12.69
N VAL A 202 -13.94 6.59 -13.11
CA VAL A 202 -14.94 7.51 -12.52
C VAL A 202 -15.19 7.18 -11.05
N ILE A 203 -15.41 5.90 -10.72
CA ILE A 203 -15.69 5.48 -9.35
C ILE A 203 -14.46 5.68 -8.48
N PHE A 204 -13.27 5.34 -8.97
CA PHE A 204 -12.00 5.49 -8.28
C PHE A 204 -11.70 6.95 -7.93
N LEU A 205 -11.78 7.86 -8.92
CA LEU A 205 -11.54 9.29 -8.69
C LEU A 205 -12.62 9.89 -7.79
N GLY A 206 -13.89 9.53 -7.99
CA GLY A 206 -14.99 9.99 -7.14
C GLY A 206 -14.85 9.53 -5.70
N THR A 207 -14.43 8.27 -5.47
CA THR A 207 -14.18 7.70 -4.14
C THR A 207 -13.02 8.40 -3.44
N SER A 208 -11.91 8.60 -4.15
CA SER A 208 -10.73 9.28 -3.63
C SER A 208 -11.05 10.74 -3.27
N LEU A 209 -11.75 11.46 -4.14
CA LEU A 209 -12.19 12.82 -3.88
C LEU A 209 -13.13 12.88 -2.67
N ALA A 210 -14.12 11.98 -2.59
CA ALA A 210 -15.03 11.92 -1.45
C ALA A 210 -14.28 11.70 -0.14
N ALA A 211 -13.31 10.77 -0.11
CA ALA A 211 -12.49 10.49 1.06
C ALA A 211 -11.72 11.73 1.53
N VAL A 212 -11.09 12.47 0.61
CA VAL A 212 -10.41 13.74 0.95
C VAL A 212 -11.41 14.79 1.44
N LEU A 213 -12.57 14.94 0.78
CA LEU A 213 -13.63 15.86 1.20
C LEU A 213 -14.21 15.52 2.59
N SER A 214 -14.06 14.27 3.04
CA SER A 214 -14.45 13.87 4.40
C SER A 214 -13.68 14.64 5.48
N LEU A 215 -12.42 15.00 5.21
CA LEU A 215 -11.60 15.84 6.09
C LEU A 215 -12.18 17.26 6.19
N LEU A 216 -12.63 17.84 5.08
CA LEU A 216 -13.27 19.16 5.07
C LEU A 216 -14.61 19.15 5.81
N VAL A 217 -15.41 18.09 5.65
CA VAL A 217 -16.67 17.93 6.38
C VAL A 217 -16.42 17.85 7.89
N ARG A 218 -15.38 17.12 8.31
CA ARG A 218 -14.96 17.07 9.72
C ARG A 218 -14.47 18.43 10.21
N TYR A 219 -13.65 19.12 9.44
CA TYR A 219 -13.16 20.46 9.80
C TYR A 219 -14.32 21.44 10.05
N ARG A 220 -15.35 21.41 9.20
CA ARG A 220 -16.53 22.27 9.35
C ARG A 220 -17.40 21.89 10.54
N ARG A 221 -17.60 20.59 10.80
CA ARG A 221 -18.47 20.07 11.87
C ARG A 221 -17.81 19.95 13.25
N GLY A 222 -16.49 19.85 13.31
CA GLY A 222 -15.75 19.57 14.54
C GLY A 222 -15.59 20.80 15.43
N ASP A 223 -15.59 20.57 16.73
CA ASP A 223 -15.25 21.57 17.76
C ASP A 223 -13.79 22.01 17.66
N GLY A 224 -13.41 23.07 18.37
CA GLY A 224 -12.10 23.74 18.23
C GLY A 224 -10.87 22.81 18.28
N GLN A 225 -10.92 21.72 19.05
CA GLN A 225 -9.82 20.74 19.14
C GLN A 225 -9.64 19.90 17.87
N ASP A 226 -10.73 19.52 17.18
CA ASP A 226 -10.65 18.77 15.92
C ASP A 226 -10.14 19.67 14.80
N ARG A 227 -10.55 20.95 14.80
CA ARG A 227 -10.00 21.96 13.88
C ARG A 227 -8.50 22.16 14.07
N GLN A 228 -8.01 22.12 15.31
CA GLN A 228 -6.60 22.26 15.61
C GLN A 228 -5.79 21.04 15.13
N ARG A 229 -6.33 19.82 15.24
CA ARG A 229 -5.68 18.59 14.75
C ARG A 229 -5.64 18.49 13.21
N LEU A 230 -6.64 19.05 12.53
CA LEU A 230 -6.69 19.08 11.07
C LEU A 230 -5.82 20.18 10.45
N LYS A 231 -5.41 21.20 11.21
CA LYS A 231 -4.50 22.26 10.74
C LYS A 231 -3.04 21.79 10.53
N TRP A 232 -2.65 20.68 11.14
CA TRP A 232 -1.29 20.13 11.07
C TRP A 232 -1.12 19.06 9.97
N LEU A 233 -2.16 18.87 9.15
CA LEU A 233 -2.18 17.96 8.02
C LEU A 233 -2.01 18.74 6.72
#